data_AF-A0A370HUT6-F1
#
_entry.id   AF-A0A370HUT6-F1
#
_cell.length_a   1.000
_cell.length_b   1.000
_cell.length_c   1.000
_cell.angle_alpha   90.00
_cell.angle_beta   90.00
_cell.angle_gamma   90.00
#
_symmetry.space_group_name_H-M   'P 1'
#
loop_
_entity.id
_entity.type
_entity.pdbx_description
1 polymer ?
#
loop_
_entity_poly.entity_id
_entity_poly.type
_entity_poly.pdbx_seq_one_letter_code
_entity_poly.pdbx_strand_id
1 'polypeptide(L)'
;MSLKRLFTEHPESVGETYLEHMGVALSFAFPLLRAGLAALVHAVLPFLCVTTASSTVKRLHARMVNRTPRPAAAVQDRMLGWDPVI
;
A
#
# COMPACT_ATOMS: atom_id res chain seq x y z
N MET A 1 5.30 -20.54 -16.76
CA MET A 1 4.95 -20.16 -15.37
C MET A 1 3.57 -19.54 -15.39
N SER A 2 2.62 -20.08 -14.62
CA SER A 2 1.22 -19.61 -14.63
C SER A 2 1.08 -18.37 -13.75
N LEU A 3 0.43 -17.32 -14.27
CA LEU A 3 0.11 -16.08 -13.53
C LEU A 3 -0.52 -16.36 -12.16
N LYS A 4 -1.25 -17.48 -12.03
CA LYS A 4 -1.85 -17.93 -10.76
C LYS A 4 -0.81 -18.13 -9.65
N ARG A 5 0.39 -18.65 -9.95
CA ARG A 5 1.45 -18.87 -8.94
C ARG A 5 1.97 -17.57 -8.35
N LEU A 6 2.09 -16.51 -9.16
CA LEU A 6 2.52 -15.18 -8.69
C LEU A 6 1.53 -14.55 -7.69
N PHE A 7 0.25 -14.93 -7.75
CA PHE A 7 -0.79 -14.42 -6.85
C PHE A 7 -1.10 -15.36 -5.68
N THR A 8 -0.65 -16.62 -5.70
CA THR A 8 -0.91 -17.62 -4.64
C THR A 8 0.31 -18.03 -3.83
N GLU A 9 1.54 -17.94 -4.35
CA GLU A 9 2.75 -18.29 -3.58
C GLU A 9 3.08 -17.27 -2.47
N HIS A 10 2.62 -16.02 -2.59
CA HIS A 10 2.84 -14.99 -1.57
C HIS A 10 1.84 -15.03 -0.38
N PRO A 11 0.53 -15.29 -0.54
CA PRO A 11 -0.39 -15.40 0.59
C PRO A 11 -0.21 -16.69 1.44
N GLU A 12 0.23 -17.80 0.85
CA GLU A 12 0.47 -19.05 1.62
C GLU A 12 1.66 -18.94 2.60
N SER A 13 2.61 -18.03 2.38
CA SER A 13 3.79 -17.88 3.25
C SER A 13 3.56 -17.02 4.51
N VAL A 14 2.41 -16.36 4.62
CA VAL A 14 2.06 -15.46 5.75
C VAL A 14 0.77 -15.85 6.50
N GLY A 15 0.04 -16.87 6.04
CA GLY A 15 -1.13 -17.39 6.76
C GLY A 15 -2.35 -16.46 6.81
N GLU A 16 -2.39 -15.41 5.98
CA GLU A 16 -3.53 -14.51 5.80
C GLU A 16 -4.29 -14.89 4.51
N THR A 17 -5.60 -14.72 4.50
CA THR A 17 -6.36 -14.95 3.27
C THR A 17 -5.95 -13.90 2.23
N TYR A 18 -5.79 -14.29 0.96
CA TYR A 18 -5.46 -13.37 -0.13
C TYR A 18 -6.36 -12.12 -0.15
N LEU A 19 -7.62 -12.27 0.27
CA LEU A 19 -8.59 -11.18 0.37
C LEU A 19 -8.27 -10.17 1.48
N GLU A 20 -7.72 -10.60 2.62
CA GLU A 20 -7.28 -9.71 3.70
C GLU A 20 -6.08 -8.87 3.25
N HIS A 21 -5.06 -9.52 2.67
CA HIS A 21 -3.88 -8.83 2.16
C HIS A 21 -4.24 -7.87 1.00
N MET A 22 -5.08 -8.31 0.07
CA MET A 22 -5.61 -7.48 -1.00
C MET A 22 -6.41 -6.29 -0.46
N GLY A 23 -7.24 -6.49 0.58
CA GLY A 23 -8.00 -5.42 1.22
C GLY A 23 -7.09 -4.35 1.84
N VAL A 24 -6.03 -4.77 2.53
CA VAL A 24 -5.02 -3.85 3.08
C VAL A 24 -4.31 -3.11 1.96
N ALA A 25 -3.80 -3.80 0.94
CA ALA A 25 -3.11 -3.17 -0.20
C ALA A 25 -4.01 -2.16 -0.93
N LEU A 26 -5.27 -2.52 -1.23
CA LEU A 26 -6.24 -1.64 -1.86
C LEU A 26 -6.58 -0.41 -1.00
N SER A 27 -6.57 -0.55 0.33
CA SER A 27 -6.84 0.56 1.26
C SER A 27 -5.79 1.68 1.19
N PHE A 28 -4.56 1.36 0.77
CA PHE A 28 -3.50 2.33 0.49
C PHE A 28 -3.48 2.78 -0.98
N ALA A 29 -3.71 1.86 -1.91
CA ALA A 29 -3.64 2.12 -3.34
C ALA A 29 -4.70 3.14 -3.79
N PHE A 30 -5.96 2.98 -3.37
CA PHE A 30 -7.04 3.86 -3.83
C PHE A 30 -6.85 5.33 -3.39
N PRO A 31 -6.52 5.64 -2.12
CA PRO A 31 -6.20 7.01 -1.72
C PRO A 31 -4.96 7.59 -2.42
N LEU A 32 -3.93 6.78 -2.69
CA LEU A 32 -2.74 7.23 -3.45
C LEU A 32 -3.11 7.62 -4.89
N LEU A 33 -3.89 6.79 -5.58
CA LEU A 33 -4.38 7.10 -6.93
C LEU A 33 -5.18 8.40 -6.94
N ARG A 34 -6.07 8.59 -5.95
CA ARG A 34 -6.84 9.83 -5.80
C ARG A 34 -5.93 11.03 -5.54
N ALA A 35 -4.89 10.88 -4.72
CA ALA A 35 -3.92 11.95 -4.46
C ALA A 35 -3.14 12.32 -5.72
N GLY A 36 -2.72 11.32 -6.50
CA GLY A 36 -2.04 11.51 -7.79
C GLY A 36 -2.93 12.23 -8.80
N LEU A 37 -4.19 11.79 -8.96
CA LEU A 37 -5.15 12.46 -9.84
C LEU A 37 -5.41 13.91 -9.39
N ALA A 38 -5.57 14.15 -8.10
CA ALA A 38 -5.74 15.49 -7.55
C ALA A 38 -4.51 16.39 -7.82
N ALA A 39 -3.30 15.85 -7.73
CA ALA A 39 -2.07 16.57 -8.07
C ALA A 39 -1.98 16.90 -9.57
N LEU A 40 -2.39 15.97 -10.45
CA LEU A 40 -2.44 16.21 -11.90
C LEU A 40 -3.44 17.31 -12.25
N VAL A 41 -4.64 17.26 -11.66
CA VAL A 41 -5.65 18.31 -11.82
C VAL A 41 -5.12 19.65 -11.32
N HIS A 42 -4.47 19.69 -10.16
CA HIS A 42 -3.85 20.90 -9.61
C HIS A 42 -2.74 21.45 -10.50
N ALA A 43 -1.94 20.59 -11.13
CA ALA A 43 -0.87 21.00 -12.04
C ALA A 43 -1.41 21.74 -13.28
N VAL A 44 -2.62 21.38 -13.74
CA VAL A 44 -3.31 22.08 -14.85
C VAL A 44 -4.10 23.27 -14.34
N LEU A 45 -4.75 23.15 -13.19
CA LEU A 45 -5.64 24.13 -12.58
C LEU A 45 -5.16 24.43 -11.14
N PRO A 46 -4.23 25.39 -10.94
CA PRO A 46 -3.55 25.61 -9.66
C PRO A 46 -4.48 26.08 -8.51
N PHE A 47 -5.72 26.46 -8.81
CA PHE A 47 -6.72 26.82 -7.81
C PHE A 47 -7.57 25.63 -7.32
N LEU A 48 -7.50 24.48 -8.01
CA LEU A 48 -8.27 23.28 -7.68
C LEU A 48 -7.38 22.27 -6.91
N CYS A 49 -7.95 21.48 -6.01
CA CYS A 49 -7.24 20.41 -5.28
C CYS A 49 -6.00 20.81 -4.45
N VAL A 50 -5.87 22.10 -4.09
CA VAL A 50 -4.70 22.72 -3.45
C VAL A 50 -4.08 21.90 -2.32
N THR A 51 -4.91 21.30 -1.45
CA THR A 51 -4.44 20.53 -0.29
C THR A 51 -4.80 19.04 -0.38
N THR A 52 -5.48 18.61 -1.43
CA THR A 52 -6.08 17.27 -1.53
C THR A 52 -5.02 16.17 -1.63
N ALA A 53 -3.98 16.38 -2.44
CA ALA A 53 -2.87 15.45 -2.57
C ALA A 53 -2.08 15.35 -1.26
N SER A 54 -1.59 16.48 -0.76
CA SER A 54 -0.76 16.55 0.45
C SER A 54 -1.47 16.03 1.70
N SER A 55 -2.75 16.37 1.91
CA SER A 55 -3.53 15.85 3.04
C SER A 55 -3.75 14.34 2.96
N THR A 56 -3.91 13.79 1.76
CA THR A 56 -4.08 12.34 1.57
C THR A 56 -2.78 11.60 1.87
N VAL A 57 -1.64 12.08 1.37
CA VAL A 57 -0.33 11.48 1.66
C VAL A 57 -0.02 11.54 3.15
N LYS A 58 -0.22 12.69 3.81
CA LYS A 58 -0.04 12.83 5.27
C LYS A 58 -0.89 11.84 6.07
N ARG A 59 -2.14 11.64 5.67
CA ARG A 59 -3.04 10.67 6.31
C ARG A 59 -2.57 9.23 6.14
N LEU A 60 -2.11 8.85 4.95
CA LEU A 60 -1.58 7.51 4.70
C LEU A 60 -0.27 7.28 5.46
N HIS A 61 0.61 8.28 5.46
CA HIS A 61 1.85 8.25 6.24
C HIS A 61 1.56 8.07 7.74
N ALA A 62 0.61 8.82 8.30
CA ALA A 62 0.17 8.67 9.69
C ALA A 62 -0.32 7.24 9.98
N ARG A 63 -1.07 6.62 9.06
CA ARG A 63 -1.51 5.22 9.21
C ARG A 63 -0.34 4.24 9.22
N MET A 64 0.66 4.46 8.35
CA MET A 64 1.85 3.62 8.25
C MET A 64 2.67 3.67 9.53
N VAL A 65 2.94 4.88 10.07
CA VAL A 65 3.74 5.04 11.29
C VAL A 65 3.01 4.62 12.57
N ASN A 66 1.68 4.73 12.61
CA ASN A 66 0.88 4.35 13.78
C ASN A 66 0.50 2.87 13.79
N ARG A 67 0.85 2.10 12.76
CA ARG A 67 0.60 0.65 12.74
C ARG A 67 1.65 -0.02 13.62
N THR A 68 1.24 -0.51 14.79
CA THR A 68 2.10 -1.39 15.59
C THR A 68 2.34 -2.67 14.79
N PRO A 69 3.60 -3.06 14.51
CA PRO A 69 3.88 -4.36 13.94
C PRO A 69 3.27 -5.41 14.87
N ARG A 70 2.34 -6.22 14.37
CA ARG A 70 1.98 -7.46 15.07
C ARG A 70 3.30 -8.22 15.23
N PRO A 71 3.68 -8.71 16.42
CA PRO A 71 4.94 -9.43 16.58
C PRO A 71 4.93 -10.60 15.61
N ALA A 72 5.63 -10.43 14.49
CA ALA A 72 5.79 -11.43 13.47
C ALA A 72 6.65 -12.51 14.11
N ALA A 73 6.12 -13.73 14.20
CA ALA A 73 6.95 -14.90 14.46
C ALA A 73 8.10 -14.83 13.46
N ALA A 74 9.33 -14.80 13.98
CA ALA A 74 10.53 -14.52 13.21
C ALA A 74 10.71 -15.55 12.08
N VAL A 75 10.26 -15.20 10.88
CA VAL A 75 10.63 -15.89 9.64
C VAL A 75 11.70 -15.04 8.99
N GLN A 76 12.95 -15.42 9.24
CA GLN A 76 14.05 -15.02 8.38
C GLN A 76 13.87 -15.74 7.06
N ASP A 77 13.56 -15.03 5.98
CA ASP A 77 14.04 -15.47 4.70
C ASP A 77 14.60 -14.29 3.89
N ARG A 78 15.82 -14.54 3.44
CA ARG A 78 16.78 -13.62 2.89
C ARG A 78 16.91 -14.05 1.44
N MET A 79 16.10 -13.49 0.54
CA MET A 79 16.43 -13.31 -0.88
C MET A 79 15.20 -12.81 -1.66
N LEU A 80 15.42 -11.76 -2.47
CA LEU A 80 14.55 -11.16 -3.49
C LEU A 80 13.59 -10.04 -3.06
N GLY A 81 14.17 -8.92 -2.61
CA GLY A 81 14.05 -7.66 -3.36
C GLY A 81 12.65 -7.08 -3.62
N TRP A 82 11.86 -6.84 -2.58
CA TRP A 82 11.06 -5.62 -2.38
C TRP A 82 10.59 -5.63 -0.92
N ASP A 83 11.22 -4.81 -0.08
CA ASP A 83 10.81 -4.56 1.30
C ASP A 83 10.51 -3.07 1.43
N PRO A 84 9.22 -2.73 1.54
CA PRO A 84 8.82 -1.91 2.64
C PRO A 84 7.66 -2.63 3.31
N VAL A 85 7.89 -3.10 4.52
CA VAL A 85 6.90 -3.19 5.59
C VAL A 85 5.66 -2.30 5.29
N ILE A 86 4.58 -2.96 4.84
CA ILE A 86 3.21 -2.42 4.72
C ILE A 86 2.32 -3.14 5.72
#